data_AF-A0A2N0QHE4-F1
#
_entry.id   AF-A0A2N0QHE4-F1
#
_cell.length_a   1.000
_cell.length_b   1.000
_cell.length_c   1.000
_cell.angle_alpha   90.00
_cell.angle_beta   90.00
_cell.angle_gamma   90.00
#
_symmetry.space_group_name_H-M   'P 1'
#
loop_
_entity.id
_entity.type
_entity.pdbx_description
1 polymer ?
#
loop_
_entity_poly.entity_id
_entity_poly.type
_entity_poly.pdbx_seq_one_letter_code
_entity_poly.pdbx_strand_id
1 'polypeptide(L)'
;FGEGNNVVVFGEWNEIETALKQHAAQITDYVVENDRRNSGVPLLDLKYQNARIEPGAIIRDQVKIGDNAVIMMGAIINIGAEIGEKTMIDMGAVLGGRATVGKNCHIGAGTVLAGVIEPPSSAFTLFSKACTVGFVFLP
;
A
#
# COMPACT_ATOMS: atom_id res chain seq x y z
N PHE A 1 -5.74 0.67 25.12
CA PHE A 1 -5.42 2.09 25.34
C PHE A 1 -6.66 2.80 25.83
N GLY A 2 -6.61 3.63 26.87
CA GLY A 2 -7.81 4.33 27.34
C GLY A 2 -7.72 4.80 28.79
N GLU A 3 -8.74 5.52 29.23
CA GLU A 3 -8.89 6.06 30.59
C GLU A 3 -10.35 5.90 31.05
N GLY A 4 -10.54 5.60 32.34
CA GLY A 4 -11.86 5.38 32.93
C GLY A 4 -12.61 4.21 32.27
N ASN A 5 -13.83 4.48 31.79
CA ASN A 5 -14.72 3.45 31.22
C ASN A 5 -14.61 3.34 29.69
N ASN A 6 -13.67 4.03 29.06
CA ASN A 6 -13.52 4.03 27.60
C ASN A 6 -12.16 3.48 27.20
N VAL A 7 -12.15 2.42 26.40
CA VAL A 7 -10.93 1.76 25.94
C VAL A 7 -10.99 1.41 24.47
N VAL A 8 -9.84 1.51 23.80
CA VAL A 8 -9.56 1.02 22.45
C VAL A 8 -8.68 -0.21 22.56
N VAL A 9 -9.09 -1.29 21.90
CA VAL A 9 -8.39 -2.58 21.85
C VAL A 9 -8.03 -2.89 20.40
N PHE A 10 -6.82 -3.39 20.18
CA PHE A 10 -6.37 -3.91 18.90
C PHE A 10 -5.97 -5.37 19.08
N GLY A 11 -6.39 -6.24 18.17
CA GLY A 11 -6.11 -7.68 18.27
C GLY A 11 -6.87 -8.50 17.25
N GLU A 12 -6.73 -9.81 17.35
CA GLU A 12 -7.38 -10.76 16.47
C GLU A 12 -8.88 -10.85 16.76
N TRP A 13 -9.70 -10.94 15.69
CA TRP A 13 -11.16 -10.89 15.83
C TRP A 13 -11.71 -12.03 16.68
N ASN A 14 -11.16 -13.25 16.57
CA ASN A 14 -11.61 -14.39 17.36
C ASN A 14 -11.42 -14.18 18.88
N GLU A 15 -10.35 -13.51 19.29
CA GLU A 15 -10.07 -13.17 20.68
C GLU A 15 -11.00 -12.03 21.14
N ILE A 16 -11.14 -10.98 20.33
CA ILE A 16 -11.99 -9.83 20.64
C ILE A 16 -13.46 -10.25 20.74
N GLU A 17 -13.98 -11.01 19.77
CA GLU A 17 -15.36 -11.48 19.75
C GLU A 17 -15.68 -12.32 20.99
N THR A 18 -14.74 -13.17 21.40
CA THR A 18 -14.89 -14.00 22.61
C THR A 18 -14.99 -13.12 23.85
N ALA A 19 -14.09 -12.14 24.00
CA ALA A 19 -14.09 -11.21 25.13
C ALA A 19 -15.38 -10.36 25.18
N LEU A 20 -15.82 -9.84 24.03
CA LEU A 20 -17.06 -9.05 23.93
C LEU A 20 -18.28 -9.86 24.39
N LYS A 21 -18.39 -11.12 23.97
CA LYS A 21 -19.51 -12.00 24.39
C LYS A 21 -19.45 -12.33 25.88
N GLN A 22 -18.27 -12.63 26.41
CA GLN A 22 -18.09 -12.98 27.82
C GLN A 22 -18.41 -11.82 28.77
N HIS A 23 -18.18 -10.58 28.32
CA HIS A 23 -18.36 -9.38 29.12
C HIS A 23 -19.53 -8.50 28.66
N ALA A 24 -20.46 -9.03 27.87
CA ALA A 24 -21.57 -8.27 27.28
C ALA A 24 -22.40 -7.48 28.31
N ALA A 25 -22.58 -8.01 29.53
CA ALA A 25 -23.30 -7.32 30.60
C ALA A 25 -22.55 -6.11 31.19
N GLN A 26 -21.25 -5.97 30.93
CA GLN A 26 -20.38 -4.89 31.43
C GLN A 26 -20.10 -3.83 30.35
N ILE A 27 -20.53 -4.06 29.11
CA ILE A 27 -20.25 -3.19 27.97
C ILE A 27 -21.52 -2.43 27.62
N THR A 28 -21.49 -1.12 27.80
CA THR A 28 -22.63 -0.26 27.44
C THR A 28 -22.80 -0.17 25.93
N ASP A 29 -21.70 0.02 25.19
CA ASP A 29 -21.68 0.08 23.72
C ASP A 29 -20.27 -0.21 23.20
N TYR A 30 -20.14 -0.63 21.94
CA TYR A 30 -18.85 -0.79 21.26
C TYR A 30 -18.99 -0.63 19.74
N VAL A 31 -17.92 -0.14 19.11
CA VAL A 31 -17.76 -0.08 17.65
C VAL A 31 -16.59 -0.97 17.25
N VAL A 32 -16.76 -1.73 16.17
CA VAL A 32 -15.69 -2.57 15.60
C VAL A 32 -15.31 -2.02 14.25
N GLU A 33 -14.06 -1.61 14.12
CA GLU A 33 -13.44 -1.32 12.83
C GLU A 33 -12.55 -2.50 12.43
N ASN A 34 -12.81 -3.07 11.26
CA ASN A 34 -11.97 -4.11 10.69
C ASN A 34 -11.13 -3.53 9.55
N ASP A 35 -9.81 -3.68 9.68
CA ASP A 35 -8.86 -3.22 8.67
C ASP A 35 -8.53 -4.32 7.64
N ARG A 36 -8.20 -5.55 8.07
CA ARG A 36 -7.92 -6.68 7.16
C ARG A 36 -8.08 -8.07 7.82
N ARG A 37 -8.13 -9.13 7.01
CA ARG A 37 -8.15 -10.54 7.44
C ARG A 37 -7.19 -11.39 6.61
N ASN A 38 -6.45 -12.30 7.25
CA ASN A 38 -5.51 -13.24 6.61
C ASN A 38 -4.46 -12.57 5.69
N SER A 39 -4.08 -11.32 5.98
CA SER A 39 -3.10 -10.59 5.18
C SER A 39 -1.68 -11.06 5.50
N GLY A 40 -1.03 -11.73 4.55
CA GLY A 40 0.33 -12.27 4.75
C GLY A 40 1.46 -11.23 4.70
N VAL A 41 1.19 -10.01 4.24
CA VAL A 41 2.17 -8.92 4.14
C VAL A 41 1.55 -7.65 4.71
N PRO A 42 2.20 -6.92 5.64
CA PRO A 42 1.68 -5.66 6.14
C PRO A 42 1.76 -4.54 5.08
N LEU A 43 1.22 -3.36 5.42
CA LEU A 43 1.49 -2.14 4.66
C LEU A 43 2.86 -1.57 5.04
N LEU A 44 3.49 -0.86 4.12
CA LEU A 44 4.75 -0.16 4.35
C LEU A 44 4.58 0.91 5.44
N ASP A 45 5.55 1.02 6.34
CA ASP A 45 5.62 2.16 7.26
C ASP A 45 6.02 3.43 6.51
N LEU A 46 5.05 4.33 6.34
CA LEU A 46 5.21 5.55 5.55
C LEU A 46 5.93 6.69 6.29
N LYS A 47 6.06 6.62 7.63
CA LYS A 47 6.53 7.75 8.46
C LYS A 47 7.92 8.27 8.11
N TYR A 48 8.78 7.40 7.56
CA TYR A 48 10.18 7.69 7.30
C TYR A 48 10.52 7.70 5.81
N GLN A 49 9.52 7.68 4.93
CA GLN A 49 9.73 7.74 3.49
C GLN A 49 10.01 9.19 3.07
N ASN A 50 11.14 9.42 2.40
CA ASN A 50 11.48 10.71 1.82
C ASN A 50 10.80 10.91 0.45
N ALA A 51 9.48 10.80 0.44
CA ALA A 51 8.65 10.85 -0.76
C ALA A 51 7.31 11.53 -0.43
N ARG A 52 6.67 12.09 -1.47
CA ARG A 52 5.30 12.59 -1.35
C ARG A 52 4.35 11.42 -1.61
N ILE A 53 3.63 10.97 -0.58
CA ILE A 53 2.69 9.85 -0.69
C ILE A 53 1.30 10.36 -0.32
N GLU A 54 0.41 10.33 -1.29
CA GLU A 54 -0.90 10.96 -1.17
C GLU A 54 -1.94 9.98 -0.60
N PRO A 55 -3.03 10.49 0.01
CA PRO A 55 -4.03 9.65 0.67
C PRO A 55 -4.63 8.57 -0.25
N GLY A 56 -4.94 7.42 0.36
CA GLY A 56 -5.54 6.28 -0.35
C GLY A 56 -4.56 5.44 -1.15
N ALA A 57 -3.28 5.79 -1.23
CA ALA A 57 -2.26 4.89 -1.76
C ALA A 57 -2.12 3.64 -0.88
N ILE A 58 -2.13 2.45 -1.49
CA ILE A 58 -1.96 1.17 -0.81
C ILE A 58 -0.58 0.63 -1.19
N ILE A 59 0.35 0.66 -0.25
CA ILE A 59 1.74 0.27 -0.47
C ILE A 59 2.08 -0.89 0.46
N ARG A 60 2.39 -2.05 -0.12
CA ARG A 60 2.82 -3.23 0.65
C ARG A 60 4.22 -3.01 1.23
N ASP A 61 4.48 -3.71 2.33
CA ASP A 61 5.82 -3.80 2.88
C ASP A 61 6.83 -4.34 1.85
N GLN A 62 8.12 -4.05 2.05
CA GLN A 62 9.24 -4.34 1.16
C GLN A 62 9.19 -3.63 -0.21
N VAL A 63 8.34 -2.63 -0.39
CA VAL A 63 8.46 -1.69 -1.52
C VAL A 63 9.60 -0.71 -1.25
N LYS A 64 10.45 -0.47 -2.25
CA LYS A 64 11.48 0.57 -2.19
C LYS A 64 11.01 1.82 -2.91
N ILE A 65 11.02 2.95 -2.22
CA ILE A 65 10.64 4.25 -2.77
C ILE A 65 11.88 5.15 -2.74
N GLY A 66 12.30 5.63 -3.91
CA GLY A 66 13.43 6.54 -4.05
C GLY A 66 13.10 7.97 -3.62
N ASP A 67 14.13 8.72 -3.27
CA ASP A 67 14.00 10.09 -2.78
C ASP A 67 13.21 10.99 -3.74
N ASN A 68 12.31 11.81 -3.17
CA ASN A 68 11.47 12.76 -3.88
C ASN A 68 10.54 12.12 -4.94
N ALA A 69 10.29 10.81 -4.86
CA ALA A 69 9.21 10.20 -5.63
C ALA A 69 7.86 10.78 -5.20
N VAL A 70 6.89 10.74 -6.10
CA VAL A 70 5.51 11.17 -5.87
C VAL A 70 4.58 10.01 -6.15
N ILE A 71 3.84 9.57 -5.15
CA ILE A 71 2.82 8.54 -5.25
C ILE A 71 1.46 9.21 -5.07
N MET A 72 0.71 9.30 -6.14
CA MET A 72 -0.60 9.98 -6.18
C MET A 72 -1.71 9.08 -5.62
N MET A 73 -2.88 9.67 -5.38
CA MET A 73 -3.99 9.04 -4.68
C MET A 73 -4.41 7.71 -5.31
N GLY A 74 -4.72 6.73 -4.47
CA GLY A 74 -5.27 5.45 -4.92
C GLY A 74 -4.29 4.54 -5.67
N ALA A 75 -3.00 4.91 -5.79
CA ALA A 75 -2.00 4.02 -6.37
C ALA A 75 -1.86 2.74 -5.52
N ILE A 76 -1.72 1.59 -6.17
CA ILE A 76 -1.57 0.28 -5.52
C ILE A 76 -0.19 -0.26 -5.88
N ILE A 77 0.69 -0.39 -4.89
CA ILE A 77 2.08 -0.82 -5.09
C ILE A 77 2.33 -2.08 -4.28
N ASN A 78 2.57 -3.17 -5.00
CA ASN A 78 2.66 -4.51 -4.41
C ASN A 78 4.10 -4.85 -3.98
N ILE A 79 4.22 -5.89 -3.15
CA ILE A 79 5.46 -6.31 -2.49
C ILE A 79 6.64 -6.43 -3.46
N GLY A 80 7.80 -5.90 -3.03
CA GLY A 80 9.06 -5.97 -3.77
C GLY A 80 9.15 -5.05 -4.98
N ALA A 81 8.15 -4.21 -5.25
CA ALA A 81 8.27 -3.17 -6.27
C ALA A 81 9.33 -2.13 -5.89
N GLU A 82 9.99 -1.57 -6.90
CA GLU A 82 11.02 -0.54 -6.73
C GLU A 82 10.68 0.69 -7.58
N ILE A 83 10.69 1.86 -6.95
CA ILE A 83 10.38 3.14 -7.58
C ILE A 83 11.61 4.04 -7.44
N GLY A 84 12.16 4.49 -8.56
CA GLY A 84 13.33 5.35 -8.57
C GLY A 84 13.08 6.76 -8.04
N GLU A 85 14.17 7.48 -7.73
CA GLU A 85 14.12 8.88 -7.29
C GLU A 85 13.38 9.77 -8.31
N LYS A 86 12.68 10.78 -7.81
CA LYS A 86 11.97 11.79 -8.62
C LYS A 86 10.98 11.20 -9.64
N THR A 87 10.50 9.99 -9.40
CA THR A 87 9.49 9.32 -10.25
C THR A 87 8.10 9.61 -9.74
N MET A 88 7.18 9.87 -10.67
CA MET A 88 5.75 10.02 -10.39
C MET A 88 5.00 8.74 -10.72
N ILE A 89 4.27 8.21 -9.74
CA ILE A 89 3.25 7.19 -9.90
C ILE A 89 1.90 7.89 -9.76
N ASP A 90 1.21 8.06 -10.87
CA ASP A 90 0.00 8.87 -10.95
C ASP A 90 -1.24 8.11 -10.44
N MET A 91 -2.38 8.80 -10.35
CA MET A 91 -3.57 8.34 -9.64
C MET A 91 -4.04 6.96 -10.10
N GLY A 92 -4.32 6.07 -9.15
CA GLY A 92 -4.85 4.75 -9.43
C GLY A 92 -3.93 3.82 -10.22
N ALA A 93 -2.65 4.17 -10.44
CA ALA A 93 -1.70 3.28 -11.08
C ALA A 93 -1.44 2.04 -10.20
N VAL A 94 -1.26 0.88 -10.84
CA VAL A 94 -1.03 -0.40 -10.17
C VAL A 94 0.36 -0.91 -10.54
N LEU A 95 1.23 -1.08 -9.55
CA LEU A 95 2.52 -1.74 -9.67
C LEU A 95 2.40 -3.14 -9.07
N GLY A 96 2.44 -4.16 -9.93
CA GLY A 96 2.45 -5.56 -9.51
C GLY A 96 3.72 -5.93 -8.73
N GLY A 97 3.74 -7.12 -8.14
CA GLY A 97 4.86 -7.57 -7.33
C GLY A 97 6.17 -7.58 -8.12
N ARG A 98 7.24 -7.02 -7.53
CA ARG A 98 8.56 -6.86 -8.15
C ARG A 98 8.60 -5.97 -9.40
N ALA A 99 7.57 -5.16 -9.68
CA ALA A 99 7.64 -4.16 -10.75
C ALA A 99 8.76 -3.14 -10.46
N THR A 100 9.58 -2.81 -11.45
CA THR A 100 10.67 -1.83 -11.27
C THR A 100 10.48 -0.64 -12.20
N VAL A 101 10.41 0.55 -11.60
CA VAL A 101 10.38 1.83 -12.30
C VAL A 101 11.66 2.59 -11.98
N GLY A 102 12.35 3.02 -13.02
CA GLY A 102 13.58 3.79 -12.94
C GLY A 102 13.39 5.18 -12.34
N LYS A 103 14.46 5.96 -12.38
CA LYS A 103 14.52 7.35 -11.88
C LYS A 103 13.95 8.33 -12.92
N ASN A 104 13.30 9.40 -12.47
CA ASN A 104 12.73 10.45 -13.33
C ASN A 104 11.74 9.89 -14.38
N CYS A 105 10.86 8.99 -13.97
CA CYS A 105 9.80 8.45 -14.81
C CYS A 105 8.43 9.06 -14.44
N HIS A 106 7.47 9.00 -15.35
CA HIS A 106 6.06 9.34 -15.10
C HIS A 106 5.18 8.17 -15.52
N ILE A 107 4.62 7.47 -14.54
CA ILE A 107 3.66 6.40 -14.76
C ILE A 107 2.26 7.00 -14.69
N GLY A 108 1.60 7.11 -15.84
CA GLY A 108 0.32 7.81 -15.99
C GLY A 108 -0.83 7.14 -15.25
N ALA A 109 -1.89 7.89 -15.00
CA ALA A 109 -3.03 7.45 -14.19
C ALA A 109 -3.64 6.14 -14.72
N GLY A 110 -4.03 5.25 -13.81
CA GLY A 110 -4.62 3.95 -14.15
C GLY A 110 -3.69 2.96 -14.86
N THR A 111 -2.42 3.29 -15.06
CA THR A 111 -1.45 2.36 -15.67
C THR A 111 -1.26 1.13 -14.80
N VAL A 112 -1.29 -0.06 -15.41
CA VAL A 112 -1.01 -1.33 -14.73
C VAL A 112 0.32 -1.87 -15.20
N LEU A 113 1.31 -1.91 -14.31
CA LEU A 113 2.57 -2.59 -14.52
C LEU A 113 2.47 -4.00 -13.97
N ALA A 114 2.39 -5.00 -14.86
CA ALA A 114 2.33 -6.39 -14.46
C ALA A 114 3.56 -6.77 -13.63
N GLY A 115 3.34 -7.47 -12.54
CA GLY A 115 4.38 -8.00 -11.67
C GLY A 115 4.46 -9.52 -11.77
N VAL A 116 5.63 -10.07 -11.48
CA VAL A 116 5.84 -11.51 -11.39
C VAL A 116 6.54 -11.81 -10.07
N ILE A 117 5.84 -12.48 -9.16
CA ILE A 117 6.39 -12.89 -7.86
C ILE A 117 6.97 -14.31 -7.96
N GLU A 118 6.31 -15.18 -8.73
CA GLU A 118 6.70 -16.57 -8.94
C GLU A 118 6.57 -16.97 -10.43
N PRO A 119 7.49 -17.78 -10.98
CA PRO A 119 8.70 -18.31 -10.34
C PRO A 119 9.80 -17.23 -10.16
N PRO A 120 10.72 -17.39 -9.20
CA PRO A 120 11.81 -16.41 -8.98
C PRO A 120 12.75 -16.23 -10.18
N SER A 121 12.74 -17.15 -11.15
CA SER A 121 13.50 -17.07 -12.40
C SER A 121 12.83 -16.23 -13.49
N SER A 122 11.64 -15.68 -13.24
CA SER A 122 10.93 -14.84 -14.21
C SER A 122 11.58 -13.46 -14.37
N ALA A 123 11.64 -12.98 -15.61
CA ALA A 123 11.99 -11.60 -15.88
C ALA A 123 10.87 -10.68 -15.36
N PHE A 124 11.23 -9.69 -14.53
CA PHE A 124 10.29 -8.68 -14.06
C PHE A 124 10.14 -7.55 -15.07
N THR A 125 9.00 -6.86 -15.04
CA THR A 125 8.78 -5.68 -15.89
C THR A 125 9.64 -4.52 -15.40
N LEU A 126 10.59 -4.10 -16.24
CA LEU A 126 11.50 -2.98 -15.97
C LEU A 126 11.20 -1.82 -16.92
N PHE A 127 10.93 -0.65 -16.35
CA PHE A 127 10.92 0.62 -17.07
C PHE A 127 12.11 1.46 -16.62
N SER A 128 13.00 1.83 -17.54
CA SER A 128 14.23 2.55 -17.24
C SER A 128 14.05 4.08 -17.36
N LYS A 129 15.13 4.85 -17.09
CA LYS A 129 15.09 6.32 -16.96
C LYS A 129 14.33 7.02 -18.10
N ALA A 130 13.60 8.08 -17.75
CA ALA A 130 12.81 8.91 -18.66
C ALA A 130 11.73 8.14 -19.44
N CYS A 131 11.21 7.06 -18.86
CA CYS A 131 10.08 6.33 -19.43
C CYS A 131 8.75 6.93 -18.95
N THR A 132 7.91 7.31 -19.90
CA THR A 132 6.49 7.60 -19.66
C THR A 132 5.68 6.40 -20.10
N VAL A 133 4.91 5.81 -19.19
CA VAL A 133 4.00 4.70 -19.49
C VAL A 133 2.60 5.13 -19.12
N GLY A 134 1.72 5.26 -20.11
CA GLY A 134 0.33 5.67 -19.92
C GLY A 134 -0.29 6.22 -21.21
N PHE A 135 -1.56 5.90 -21.45
CA PHE A 135 -2.31 6.27 -22.64
C PHE A 135 -2.53 7.78 -22.71
N VAL A 136 -1.81 8.46 -23.61
CA VAL A 136 -2.20 9.79 -24.08
C VAL A 136 -3.29 9.59 -25.14
N PHE A 137 -4.56 9.62 -24.74
CA PHE A 137 -5.58 10.16 -25.63
C PHE A 137 -5.64 11.65 -25.35
N LEU A 138 -4.92 12.44 -26.14
CA LEU A 138 -5.27 13.83 -26.37
C LEU A 138 -5.97 13.90 -27.72
N PRO A 139 -7.14 14.56 -27.82
CA PRO A 139 -7.80 14.81 -29.10
C PRO A 139 -6.93 15.66 -30.04
#